data_AF-A0A943M0V9-F1
#
_entry.id   AF-A0A943M0V9-F1
#
_cell.length_a   1.000
_cell.length_b   1.000
_cell.length_c   1.000
_cell.angle_alpha   90.00
_cell.angle_beta   90.00
_cell.angle_gamma   90.00
#
_symmetry.space_group_name_H-M   'P 1'
#
loop_
_entity.id
_entity.type
_entity.pdbx_description
1 polymer ?
#
loop_
_entity_poly.entity_id
_entity_poly.type
_entity_poly.pdbx_seq_one_letter_code
_entity_poly.pdbx_strand_id
1 'polypeptide(L)'
;PELPEGYKKFCAKVSIETSSIQYESDHQIRDRWGDDAAIACCVSPMKVGKQMQFFGARVNSAKALLYAINGGRDEVSGKLVVPDHTPVEGDGPLDFDEVWKKYEQMLDWVVGTYVEALNIIHYCHDRYAYESMEMALHDSQITRTMGCGIAGLSIVADSLSAIKYAKVTPVRDETGLVVDYVTEGEFPRYGNDDDRADDIAATIVHTVMEKIKAIPMYRNAIPTQSVLTITSNVVYGKATGSFPSGHQAGTPFAPGANPENGADTHGMLASMLSVGKLDYSDALDGISLTNTIIPSSLGRNLEEQIENLVGIMDAGFIKKD
;
A
#
# COMPACT_ATOMS: atom_id res chain seq x y z
N PRO A 1 -8.28 1.78 24.64
CA PRO A 1 -9.37 2.17 25.56
C PRO A 1 -10.71 1.85 24.89
N GLU A 2 -11.72 1.46 25.67
CA GLU A 2 -13.07 1.33 25.12
C GLU A 2 -13.67 2.72 24.95
N LEU A 3 -14.00 3.08 23.71
CA LEU A 3 -14.66 4.35 23.43
C LEU A 3 -16.09 4.34 24.00
N PRO A 4 -16.57 5.47 24.56
CA PRO A 4 -17.96 5.57 25.02
C PRO A 4 -18.94 5.29 23.87
N GLU A 5 -19.97 4.48 24.13
CA GLU A 5 -20.94 4.07 23.12
C GLU A 5 -21.63 5.26 22.42
N GLY A 6 -21.99 6.29 23.20
CA GLY A 6 -22.57 7.52 22.64
C GLY A 6 -21.63 8.25 21.68
N TYR A 7 -20.32 8.19 21.93
CA TYR A 7 -19.32 8.79 21.04
C TYR A 7 -19.17 7.98 19.75
N LYS A 8 -19.12 6.63 19.83
CA LYS A 8 -19.10 5.74 18.66
C LYS A 8 -20.30 6.02 17.74
N LYS A 9 -21.51 6.02 18.31
CA LYS A 9 -22.76 6.30 17.57
C LYS A 9 -22.76 7.69 16.94
N PHE A 10 -22.25 8.71 17.65
CA PHE A 10 -22.14 10.06 17.13
C PHE A 10 -21.17 10.13 15.93
N CYS A 11 -19.97 9.57 16.03
CA CYS A 11 -19.03 9.54 14.91
C CYS A 11 -19.60 8.78 13.72
N ALA A 12 -20.21 7.61 13.94
CA ALA A 12 -20.87 6.84 12.87
C ALA A 12 -21.95 7.68 12.16
N LYS A 13 -22.79 8.40 12.92
CA LYS A 13 -23.76 9.34 12.36
C LYS A 13 -23.12 10.42 11.49
N VAL A 14 -22.04 11.06 11.98
CA VAL A 14 -21.32 12.09 11.22
C VAL A 14 -20.76 11.52 9.91
N SER A 15 -20.21 10.31 9.92
CA SER A 15 -19.74 9.63 8.70
C SER A 15 -20.87 9.37 7.71
N ILE A 16 -22.04 8.93 8.18
CA ILE A 16 -23.22 8.69 7.34
C ILE A 16 -23.71 10.00 6.71
N GLU A 17 -23.74 11.10 7.47
CA GLU A 17 -24.27 12.39 7.01
C GLU A 17 -23.29 13.16 6.12
N THR A 18 -21.98 13.00 6.33
CA THR A 18 -20.97 13.91 5.75
C THR A 18 -19.85 13.23 5.00
N SER A 19 -19.59 11.93 5.26
CA SER A 19 -18.43 11.20 4.73
C SER A 19 -17.09 11.94 4.93
N SER A 20 -16.97 12.74 5.99
CA SER A 20 -15.88 13.72 6.17
C SER A 20 -14.90 13.39 7.30
N ILE A 21 -15.04 12.22 7.95
CA ILE A 21 -14.13 11.78 9.02
C ILE A 21 -13.51 10.43 8.68
N GLN A 22 -12.30 10.21 9.16
CA GLN A 22 -11.58 8.94 9.08
C GLN A 22 -11.42 8.34 10.47
N TYR A 23 -11.10 7.05 10.53
CA TYR A 23 -10.92 6.30 11.76
C TYR A 23 -9.59 5.57 11.73
N GLU A 24 -8.88 5.60 12.84
CA GLU A 24 -7.60 4.94 13.01
C GLU A 24 -7.58 4.17 14.33
N SER A 25 -6.83 3.06 14.36
CA SER A 25 -6.80 2.18 15.52
C SER A 25 -5.97 2.81 16.67
N ASP A 26 -6.65 3.47 17.61
CA ASP A 26 -6.00 3.99 18.83
C ASP A 26 -5.29 2.88 19.61
N HIS A 27 -5.79 1.64 19.58
CA HIS A 27 -5.10 0.51 20.20
C HIS A 27 -3.67 0.38 19.66
N GLN A 28 -3.52 0.25 18.35
CA GLN A 28 -2.20 0.09 17.72
C GLN A 28 -1.32 1.32 17.88
N ILE A 29 -1.91 2.52 17.80
CA ILE A 29 -1.19 3.79 17.94
C ILE A 29 -0.68 3.94 19.37
N ARG A 30 -1.56 3.81 20.37
CA ARG A 30 -1.21 4.01 21.77
C ARG A 30 -0.18 3.01 22.28
N ASP A 31 -0.20 1.77 21.79
CA ASP A 31 0.78 0.75 22.15
C ASP A 31 2.22 1.10 21.74
N ARG A 32 2.40 1.94 20.71
CA ARG A 32 3.72 2.30 20.15
C ARG A 32 4.11 3.75 20.42
N TRP A 33 3.17 4.67 20.31
CA TRP A 33 3.39 6.11 20.44
C TRP A 33 2.84 6.68 21.76
N GLY A 34 2.09 5.93 22.55
CA GLY A 34 1.50 6.41 23.79
C GLY A 34 0.20 7.19 23.58
N ASP A 35 -0.31 7.78 24.65
CA ASP A 35 -1.61 8.46 24.70
C ASP A 35 -1.58 9.94 24.29
N ASP A 36 -0.41 10.47 23.95
CA ASP A 36 -0.18 11.82 23.42
C ASP A 36 0.43 11.77 22.00
N ALA A 37 -0.19 10.93 21.16
CA ALA A 37 0.16 10.78 19.76
C ALA A 37 -0.79 11.59 18.87
N ALA A 38 -0.28 12.07 17.74
CA ALA A 38 -1.06 12.69 16.68
C ALA A 38 -0.78 12.02 15.34
N ILE A 39 -1.69 12.20 14.39
CA ILE A 39 -1.56 11.70 13.03
C ILE A 39 -1.06 12.82 12.12
N ALA A 40 0.07 12.59 11.46
CA ALA A 40 0.53 13.42 10.35
C ALA A 40 -0.09 12.97 9.04
N CYS A 41 -0.41 13.96 8.20
CA CYS A 41 -0.89 13.76 6.84
C CYS A 41 -2.17 12.92 6.79
N CYS A 42 -2.07 11.61 6.59
CA CYS A 42 -3.22 10.72 6.45
C CYS A 42 -3.27 9.65 7.54
N VAL A 43 -2.19 8.90 7.75
CA VAL A 43 -2.21 7.68 8.59
C VAL A 43 -0.88 7.46 9.34
N SER A 44 -0.06 8.52 9.47
CA SER A 44 1.31 8.42 9.96
C SER A 44 1.41 8.93 11.41
N PRO A 45 1.36 8.05 12.42
CA PRO A 45 1.37 8.48 13.82
C PRO A 45 2.74 9.01 14.25
N MET A 46 2.73 9.97 15.18
CA MET A 46 3.93 10.49 15.84
C MET A 46 3.64 10.88 17.30
N LYS A 47 4.67 10.82 18.15
CA LYS A 47 4.65 11.45 19.47
C LYS A 47 4.73 12.97 19.31
N VAL A 48 3.74 13.69 19.81
CA VAL A 48 3.66 15.16 19.65
C VAL A 48 4.89 15.83 20.26
N GLY A 49 5.54 16.71 19.49
CA GLY A 49 6.74 17.45 19.91
C GLY A 49 8.01 16.60 20.08
N LYS A 50 7.96 15.29 19.80
CA LYS A 50 9.06 14.34 20.08
C LYS A 50 9.49 13.51 18.88
N GLN A 51 8.70 13.51 17.81
CA GLN A 51 8.94 12.70 16.61
C GLN A 51 8.51 13.44 15.35
N MET A 52 9.20 13.17 14.25
CA MET A 52 8.80 13.55 12.90
C MET A 52 9.08 12.44 11.90
N GLN A 53 8.49 12.55 10.71
CA GLN A 53 8.78 11.71 9.55
C GLN A 53 9.54 12.53 8.50
N PHE A 54 10.59 11.95 7.94
CA PHE A 54 11.07 12.32 6.62
C PHE A 54 10.15 11.71 5.58
N PHE A 55 9.35 12.58 4.93
CA PHE A 55 8.32 12.18 3.98
C PHE A 55 8.93 11.71 2.66
N GLY A 56 8.69 10.45 2.30
CA GLY A 56 9.23 9.86 1.07
C GLY A 56 8.27 9.76 -0.10
N ALA A 57 7.01 10.20 0.00
CA ALA A 57 5.98 9.87 -0.97
C ALA A 57 5.77 8.34 -1.11
N ARG A 58 5.94 7.76 -2.31
CA ARG A 58 5.81 6.31 -2.56
C ARG A 58 6.55 5.86 -3.81
N VAL A 59 6.86 4.57 -3.88
CA VAL A 59 7.31 3.88 -5.11
C VAL A 59 6.16 3.15 -5.78
N ASN A 60 6.26 2.97 -7.10
CA ASN A 60 5.35 2.13 -7.87
C ASN A 60 5.82 0.67 -7.79
N SER A 61 5.34 -0.08 -6.80
CA SER A 61 5.69 -1.49 -6.64
C SER A 61 5.05 -2.37 -7.72
N ALA A 62 3.97 -1.90 -8.36
CA ALA A 62 3.33 -2.59 -9.47
C ALA A 62 4.19 -2.54 -10.76
N LYS A 63 4.73 -1.38 -11.11
CA LYS A 63 5.64 -1.27 -12.26
C LYS A 63 6.93 -2.07 -12.06
N ALA A 64 7.39 -2.27 -10.82
CA ALA A 64 8.50 -3.17 -10.53
C ALA A 64 8.21 -4.62 -10.97
N LEU A 65 6.96 -5.09 -10.88
CA LEU A 65 6.57 -6.42 -11.41
C LEU A 65 6.69 -6.48 -12.94
N LEU A 66 6.24 -5.44 -13.64
CA LEU A 66 6.34 -5.39 -15.09
C LEU A 66 7.80 -5.28 -15.55
N TYR A 67 8.62 -4.52 -14.83
CA TYR A 67 10.06 -4.45 -15.10
C TYR A 67 10.72 -5.80 -14.84
N ALA A 68 10.33 -6.53 -13.79
CA ALA A 68 10.84 -7.87 -13.55
C ALA A 68 10.52 -8.83 -14.70
N ILE A 69 9.30 -8.79 -15.23
CA ILE A 69 8.88 -9.60 -16.39
C ILE A 69 9.64 -9.19 -17.66
N ASN A 70 9.85 -7.89 -17.87
CA ASN A 70 10.46 -7.34 -19.08
C ASN A 70 11.98 -7.13 -18.99
N GLY A 71 12.65 -7.61 -17.93
CA GLY A 71 14.10 -7.48 -17.79
C GLY A 71 14.56 -6.02 -17.70
N GLY A 72 13.82 -5.20 -16.96
CA GLY A 72 14.13 -3.78 -16.73
C GLY A 72 13.76 -2.85 -17.88
N ARG A 73 13.14 -3.36 -18.95
CA ARG A 73 12.52 -2.54 -19.99
C ARG A 73 11.14 -2.06 -19.56
N ASP A 74 10.89 -0.78 -19.77
CA ASP A 74 9.59 -0.16 -19.50
C ASP A 74 8.57 -0.57 -20.56
N GLU A 75 7.43 -1.09 -20.10
CA GLU A 75 6.38 -1.67 -20.95
C GLU A 75 5.62 -0.62 -21.78
N VAL A 76 5.70 0.65 -21.41
CA VAL A 76 5.01 1.75 -22.11
C VAL A 76 5.92 2.40 -23.14
N SER A 77 7.16 2.71 -22.77
CA SER A 77 8.11 3.43 -23.62
C SER A 77 9.09 2.52 -24.37
N GLY A 78 9.20 1.24 -23.99
CA GLY A 78 10.15 0.27 -24.53
C GLY A 78 11.61 0.49 -24.10
N LYS A 79 11.90 1.58 -23.36
CA LYS A 79 13.25 1.96 -22.93
C LYS A 79 13.78 1.01 -21.87
N LEU A 80 15.07 0.72 -21.92
CA LEU A 80 15.77 0.06 -20.83
C LEU A 80 15.96 1.06 -19.68
N VAL A 81 15.28 0.82 -18.56
CA VAL A 81 15.35 1.66 -17.35
C VAL A 81 16.28 1.03 -16.32
N VAL A 82 16.20 -0.29 -16.17
CA VAL A 82 17.02 -1.04 -15.21
C VAL A 82 17.93 -2.01 -15.97
N PRO A 83 19.25 -1.76 -16.05
CA PRO A 83 20.17 -2.67 -16.72
C PRO A 83 20.34 -3.96 -15.92
N ASP A 84 21.02 -4.94 -16.54
CA ASP A 84 21.50 -6.18 -15.90
C ASP A 84 20.41 -7.12 -15.34
N HIS A 85 19.18 -7.00 -15.83
CA HIS A 85 18.07 -7.92 -15.54
C HIS A 85 17.65 -8.67 -16.80
N THR A 86 17.38 -9.97 -16.68
CA THR A 86 16.89 -10.77 -17.80
C THR A 86 15.36 -10.81 -17.80
N PRO A 87 14.69 -10.69 -18.96
CA PRO A 87 13.25 -10.88 -19.04
C PRO A 87 12.87 -12.33 -18.70
N VAL A 88 11.57 -12.57 -18.46
CA VAL A 88 11.02 -13.93 -18.50
C VAL A 88 11.10 -14.42 -19.94
N GLU A 89 11.55 -15.65 -20.13
CA GLU A 89 11.73 -16.28 -21.44
C GLU A 89 10.56 -17.19 -21.83
N GLY A 90 10.41 -17.44 -23.12
CA GLY A 90 9.36 -18.31 -23.66
C GLY A 90 8.00 -17.64 -23.87
N ASP A 91 7.14 -18.40 -24.56
CA ASP A 91 5.77 -18.02 -24.95
C ASP A 91 4.70 -18.81 -24.17
N GLY A 92 5.14 -19.64 -23.21
CA GLY A 92 4.25 -20.41 -22.34
C GLY A 92 3.68 -19.57 -21.20
N PRO A 93 2.82 -20.18 -20.36
CA PRO A 93 2.33 -19.53 -19.15
C PRO A 93 3.47 -19.11 -18.22
N LEU A 94 3.31 -17.98 -17.54
CA LEU A 94 4.24 -17.49 -16.54
C LEU A 94 4.33 -18.48 -15.37
N ASP A 95 5.55 -18.70 -14.89
CA ASP A 95 5.83 -19.48 -13.68
C ASP A 95 5.90 -18.55 -12.45
N PHE A 96 5.20 -18.94 -11.38
CA PHE A 96 5.13 -18.11 -10.16
C PHE A 96 6.50 -17.93 -9.50
N ASP A 97 7.27 -19.01 -9.34
CA ASP A 97 8.54 -18.97 -8.63
C ASP A 97 9.59 -18.16 -9.40
N GLU A 98 9.60 -18.28 -10.74
CA GLU A 98 10.43 -17.44 -11.61
C GLU A 98 10.07 -15.96 -11.49
N VAL A 99 8.78 -15.63 -11.64
CA VAL A 99 8.32 -14.24 -11.59
C VAL A 99 8.55 -13.63 -10.21
N TRP A 100 8.25 -14.35 -9.14
CA TRP A 100 8.52 -13.90 -7.77
C TRP A 100 9.99 -13.60 -7.55
N LYS A 101 10.89 -14.51 -7.96
CA LYS A 101 12.33 -14.31 -7.82
C LYS A 101 12.81 -13.08 -8.58
N LYS A 102 12.36 -12.87 -9.82
CA LYS A 102 12.71 -11.69 -10.62
C LYS A 102 12.13 -10.41 -10.01
N TYR A 103 10.91 -10.48 -9.46
CA TYR A 103 10.27 -9.36 -8.79
C TYR A 103 11.05 -8.93 -7.54
N GLU A 104 11.47 -9.89 -6.73
CA GLU A 104 12.27 -9.64 -5.54
C GLU A 104 13.62 -8.97 -5.87
N GLN A 105 14.27 -9.38 -6.96
CA GLN A 105 15.49 -8.74 -7.48
C GLN A 105 15.23 -7.31 -8.00
N MET A 106 14.12 -7.11 -8.72
CA MET A 106 13.75 -5.78 -9.21
C MET A 106 13.44 -4.82 -8.05
N LEU A 107 12.84 -5.33 -6.97
CA LEU A 107 12.62 -4.55 -5.75
C LEU A 107 13.93 -4.09 -5.09
N ASP A 108 15.03 -4.84 -5.18
CA ASP A 108 16.34 -4.36 -4.68
C ASP A 108 16.77 -3.07 -5.38
N TRP A 109 16.62 -3.03 -6.71
CA TRP A 109 16.95 -1.83 -7.48
C TRP A 109 16.00 -0.67 -7.20
N VAL A 110 14.68 -0.93 -7.16
CA VAL A 110 13.67 0.11 -6.92
C VAL A 110 13.82 0.71 -5.53
N VAL A 111 13.98 -0.12 -4.49
CA VAL A 111 14.16 0.33 -3.11
C VAL A 111 15.51 1.03 -2.94
N GLY A 112 16.58 0.52 -3.53
CA GLY A 112 17.89 1.18 -3.53
C GLY A 112 17.84 2.60 -4.10
N THR A 113 17.26 2.73 -5.30
CA THR A 113 17.07 4.01 -5.97
C THR A 113 16.19 4.96 -5.15
N TYR A 114 15.15 4.42 -4.53
CA TYR A 114 14.22 5.20 -3.72
C TYR A 114 14.90 5.79 -2.48
N VAL A 115 15.58 4.95 -1.68
CA VAL A 115 16.24 5.38 -0.45
C VAL A 115 17.39 6.36 -0.76
N GLU A 116 18.14 6.14 -1.83
CA GLU A 116 19.15 7.10 -2.29
C GLU A 116 18.55 8.48 -2.55
N ALA A 117 17.44 8.53 -3.31
CA ALA A 117 16.73 9.77 -3.59
C ALA A 117 16.25 10.45 -2.30
N LEU A 118 15.67 9.70 -1.35
CA LEU A 118 15.20 10.24 -0.08
C LEU A 118 16.35 10.80 0.78
N ASN A 119 17.48 10.09 0.84
CA ASN A 119 18.66 10.56 1.56
C ASN A 119 19.16 11.90 1.02
N ILE A 120 19.17 12.08 -0.30
CA ILE A 120 19.53 13.35 -0.96
C ILE A 120 18.49 14.43 -0.66
N ILE A 121 17.20 14.11 -0.80
CA ILE A 121 16.09 15.06 -0.57
C ILE A 121 16.16 15.61 0.85
N HIS A 122 16.25 14.75 1.86
CA HIS A 122 16.18 15.18 3.25
C HIS A 122 17.47 15.83 3.72
N TYR A 123 18.63 15.46 3.17
CA TYR A 123 19.86 16.23 3.34
C TYR A 123 19.69 17.67 2.83
N CYS A 124 19.15 17.83 1.61
CA CYS A 124 18.92 19.13 1.02
C CYS A 124 17.87 19.94 1.79
N HIS A 125 16.78 19.30 2.25
CA HIS A 125 15.74 19.96 3.01
C HIS A 125 16.26 20.50 4.35
N ASP A 126 16.96 19.67 5.13
CA ASP A 126 17.60 20.09 6.39
C ASP A 126 18.59 21.25 6.17
N ARG A 127 19.30 21.26 5.04
CA ARG A 127 20.34 22.26 4.77
C ARG A 127 19.78 23.59 4.27
N TYR A 128 18.74 23.56 3.43
CA TYR A 128 18.30 24.74 2.68
C TYR A 128 16.88 25.22 3.04
N ALA A 129 16.08 24.39 3.70
CA ALA A 129 14.68 24.65 3.99
C ALA A 129 14.26 24.10 5.37
N TYR A 130 15.14 24.18 6.37
CA TYR A 130 14.85 23.69 7.72
C TYR A 130 13.64 24.39 8.33
N GLU A 131 12.68 23.61 8.81
CA GLU A 131 11.38 24.01 9.37
C GLU A 131 11.53 24.59 10.78
N SER A 132 12.30 25.67 10.90
CA SER A 132 12.77 26.20 12.19
C SER A 132 11.63 26.56 13.16
N MET A 133 10.48 27.02 12.66
CA MET A 133 9.35 27.41 13.51
C MET A 133 8.65 26.17 14.09
N GLU A 134 8.41 25.18 13.25
CA GLU A 134 7.82 23.89 13.62
C GLU A 134 8.75 23.13 14.58
N MET A 135 10.04 23.10 14.26
CA MET A 135 11.06 22.42 15.05
C MET A 135 11.37 23.11 16.38
N ALA A 136 11.13 24.42 16.50
CA ALA A 136 11.24 25.13 17.78
C ALA A 136 10.19 24.69 18.82
N LEU A 137 9.12 24.04 18.38
CA LEU A 137 8.06 23.50 19.24
C LEU A 137 8.27 22.02 19.60
N HIS A 138 9.46 21.48 19.29
CA HIS A 138 9.85 20.12 19.62
C HIS A 138 10.92 20.09 20.72
N ASP A 139 11.07 18.92 21.34
CA ASP A 139 12.21 18.63 22.21
C ASP A 139 13.54 18.79 21.44
N SER A 140 14.63 19.07 22.16
CA SER A 140 15.96 19.27 21.55
C SER A 140 16.47 18.05 20.76
N GLN A 141 16.02 16.84 21.13
CA GLN A 141 16.30 15.60 20.42
C GLN A 141 14.97 14.94 20.09
N ILE A 142 14.76 14.71 18.80
CA ILE A 142 13.55 14.08 18.28
C ILE A 142 13.89 12.80 17.53
N THR A 143 12.96 11.85 17.58
CA THR A 143 12.97 10.66 16.73
C THR A 143 12.67 11.06 15.29
N ARG A 144 13.42 10.51 14.34
CA ARG A 144 13.16 10.66 12.90
C ARG A 144 12.90 9.29 12.33
N THR A 145 11.82 9.16 11.57
CA THR A 145 11.59 8.00 10.70
C THR A 145 11.77 8.40 9.23
N MET A 146 12.09 7.46 8.35
CA MET A 146 12.09 7.64 6.91
C MET A 146 10.87 6.93 6.34
N GLY A 147 9.81 7.68 6.03
CA GLY A 147 8.53 7.15 5.57
C GLY A 147 8.56 6.78 4.08
N CYS A 148 8.68 5.48 3.79
CA CYS A 148 8.80 4.93 2.45
C CYS A 148 7.45 4.33 2.00
N GLY A 149 6.73 5.02 1.13
CA GLY A 149 5.42 4.51 0.68
C GLY A 149 5.52 3.47 -0.44
N ILE A 150 4.53 2.59 -0.55
CA ILE A 150 4.31 1.73 -1.72
C ILE A 150 2.95 2.00 -2.36
N ALA A 151 2.88 1.86 -3.68
CA ALA A 151 1.65 1.99 -4.48
C ALA A 151 1.44 0.77 -5.38
N GLY A 152 0.18 0.35 -5.51
CA GLY A 152 -0.21 -0.77 -6.38
C GLY A 152 -0.15 -2.14 -5.72
N LEU A 153 -0.27 -2.21 -4.38
CA LEU A 153 -0.23 -3.46 -3.61
C LEU A 153 -1.21 -4.51 -4.15
N SER A 154 -2.49 -4.15 -4.28
CA SER A 154 -3.54 -5.07 -4.74
C SER A 154 -3.29 -5.57 -6.17
N ILE A 155 -2.80 -4.72 -7.06
CA ILE A 155 -2.47 -5.12 -8.44
C ILE A 155 -1.35 -6.16 -8.45
N VAL A 156 -0.29 -5.97 -7.66
CA VAL A 156 0.79 -6.96 -7.55
C VAL A 156 0.29 -8.25 -6.94
N ALA A 157 -0.47 -8.16 -5.84
CA ALA A 157 -1.00 -9.32 -5.14
C ALA A 157 -1.92 -10.15 -6.05
N ASP A 158 -2.87 -9.51 -6.73
CA ASP A 158 -3.79 -10.17 -7.66
C ASP A 158 -3.05 -10.68 -8.90
N SER A 159 -2.00 -10.01 -9.37
CA SER A 159 -1.21 -10.47 -10.52
C SER A 159 -0.42 -11.73 -10.20
N LEU A 160 0.22 -11.77 -9.03
CA LEU A 160 0.92 -12.94 -8.53
C LEU A 160 -0.06 -14.07 -8.20
N SER A 161 -1.25 -13.75 -7.69
CA SER A 161 -2.34 -14.72 -7.50
C SER A 161 -2.80 -15.32 -8.83
N ALA A 162 -3.01 -14.50 -9.87
CA ALA A 162 -3.36 -14.96 -11.21
C ALA A 162 -2.30 -15.90 -11.78
N ILE A 163 -1.02 -15.57 -11.65
CA ILE A 163 0.09 -16.42 -12.11
C ILE A 163 0.12 -17.75 -11.34
N LYS A 164 -0.22 -17.75 -10.05
CA LYS A 164 -0.17 -18.93 -9.19
C LYS A 164 -1.36 -19.87 -9.37
N TYR A 165 -2.56 -19.33 -9.57
CA TYR A 165 -3.81 -20.09 -9.50
C TYR A 165 -4.57 -20.17 -10.83
N ALA A 166 -4.23 -19.34 -11.81
CA ALA A 166 -4.75 -19.38 -13.16
C ALA A 166 -3.60 -19.56 -14.17
N LYS A 167 -3.94 -19.57 -15.47
CA LYS A 167 -2.96 -19.67 -16.54
C LYS A 167 -2.78 -18.31 -17.20
N VAL A 168 -1.65 -17.64 -16.92
CA VAL A 168 -1.33 -16.33 -17.47
C VAL A 168 -0.30 -16.48 -18.59
N THR A 169 -0.66 -16.16 -19.83
CA THR A 169 0.26 -16.17 -20.98
C THR A 169 0.62 -14.75 -21.38
N PRO A 170 1.92 -14.36 -21.41
CA PRO A 170 2.32 -13.01 -21.80
C PRO A 170 2.12 -12.77 -23.30
N VAL A 171 1.67 -11.57 -23.66
CA VAL A 171 1.56 -11.11 -25.05
C VAL A 171 2.72 -10.16 -25.34
N ARG A 172 3.51 -10.49 -26.36
CA ARG A 172 4.71 -9.74 -26.73
C ARG A 172 4.50 -8.94 -28.01
N ASP A 173 5.13 -7.77 -28.08
CA ASP A 173 5.27 -7.00 -29.32
C ASP A 173 6.39 -7.57 -30.22
N GLU A 174 6.62 -6.96 -31.38
CA GLU A 174 7.67 -7.34 -32.32
C GLU A 174 9.10 -7.20 -31.77
N THR A 175 9.28 -6.49 -30.65
CA THR A 175 10.56 -6.32 -29.94
C THR A 175 10.76 -7.33 -28.82
N GLY A 176 9.79 -8.25 -28.64
CA GLY A 176 9.77 -9.23 -27.56
C GLY A 176 9.36 -8.67 -26.19
N LEU A 177 8.95 -7.40 -26.13
CA LEU A 177 8.48 -6.74 -24.91
C LEU A 177 7.07 -7.25 -24.57
N VAL A 178 6.86 -7.68 -23.33
CA VAL A 178 5.53 -8.05 -22.84
C VAL A 178 4.72 -6.76 -22.62
N VAL A 179 3.63 -6.63 -23.39
CA VAL A 179 2.76 -5.45 -23.40
C VAL A 179 1.34 -5.75 -22.91
N ASP A 180 0.94 -7.03 -22.89
CA ASP A 180 -0.36 -7.48 -22.41
C ASP A 180 -0.32 -8.93 -21.90
N TYR A 181 -1.45 -9.42 -21.37
CA TYR A 181 -1.56 -10.77 -20.80
C TYR A 181 -2.89 -11.43 -21.16
N VAL A 182 -2.87 -12.73 -21.46
CA VAL A 182 -4.06 -13.57 -21.56
C VAL A 182 -4.16 -14.44 -20.32
N THR A 183 -5.14 -14.17 -19.48
CA THR A 183 -5.40 -14.92 -18.25
C THR A 183 -6.60 -15.85 -18.44
N GLU A 184 -6.36 -17.16 -18.35
CA GLU A 184 -7.37 -18.20 -18.45
C GLU A 184 -7.58 -18.89 -17.10
N GLY A 185 -8.81 -18.89 -16.59
CA GLY A 185 -9.18 -19.50 -15.30
C GLY A 185 -9.43 -18.48 -14.20
N GLU A 186 -10.03 -18.95 -13.10
CA GLU A 186 -10.35 -18.14 -11.93
C GLU A 186 -9.19 -18.15 -10.93
N PHE A 187 -8.98 -17.04 -10.23
CA PHE A 187 -7.97 -16.91 -9.18
C PHE A 187 -8.51 -16.06 -8.02
N PRO A 188 -8.06 -16.29 -6.77
CA PRO A 188 -8.49 -15.50 -5.63
C PRO A 188 -7.94 -14.07 -5.74
N ARG A 189 -8.74 -13.09 -5.32
CA ARG A 189 -8.35 -11.67 -5.31
C ARG A 189 -8.29 -11.14 -3.88
N TYR A 190 -7.26 -10.33 -3.61
CA TYR A 190 -7.04 -9.65 -2.35
C TYR A 190 -8.25 -8.76 -2.00
N GLY A 191 -8.69 -8.79 -0.73
CA GLY A 191 -9.86 -8.02 -0.27
C GLY A 191 -11.14 -8.82 -0.02
N ASN A 192 -11.08 -10.15 -0.11
CA ASN A 192 -12.22 -11.04 0.03
C ASN A 192 -12.09 -12.01 1.22
N ASP A 193 -11.16 -11.74 2.15
CA ASP A 193 -10.78 -12.62 3.26
C ASP A 193 -10.34 -14.03 2.80
N ASP A 194 -9.61 -14.10 1.68
CA ASP A 194 -9.04 -15.34 1.14
C ASP A 194 -7.52 -15.35 1.37
N ASP A 195 -7.07 -16.18 2.30
CA ASP A 195 -5.65 -16.29 2.70
C ASP A 195 -4.72 -16.50 1.50
N ARG A 196 -5.17 -17.16 0.44
CA ARG A 196 -4.33 -17.42 -0.75
C ARG A 196 -3.87 -16.15 -1.45
N ALA A 197 -4.70 -15.11 -1.48
CA ALA A 197 -4.34 -13.81 -2.06
C ALA A 197 -3.83 -12.83 -0.99
N ASP A 198 -4.40 -12.89 0.21
CA ASP A 198 -4.02 -12.00 1.30
C ASP A 198 -2.59 -12.27 1.81
N ASP A 199 -2.16 -13.54 1.86
CA ASP A 199 -0.79 -13.90 2.23
C ASP A 199 0.23 -13.39 1.20
N ILE A 200 -0.15 -13.32 -0.08
CA ILE A 200 0.70 -12.73 -1.12
C ILE A 200 0.85 -11.22 -0.86
N ALA A 201 -0.25 -10.51 -0.57
CA ALA A 201 -0.20 -9.10 -0.23
C ALA A 201 0.67 -8.83 1.01
N ALA A 202 0.50 -9.62 2.08
CA ALA A 202 1.31 -9.52 3.30
C ALA A 202 2.80 -9.78 3.01
N THR A 203 3.11 -10.80 2.18
CA THR A 203 4.49 -11.13 1.78
C THR A 203 5.14 -9.98 1.01
N ILE A 204 4.41 -9.31 0.11
CA ILE A 204 4.93 -8.13 -0.62
C ILE A 204 5.29 -7.01 0.34
N VAL A 205 4.37 -6.66 1.27
CA VAL A 205 4.59 -5.61 2.27
C VAL A 205 5.83 -5.91 3.12
N HIS A 206 5.94 -7.15 3.62
CA HIS A 206 7.10 -7.60 4.38
C HIS A 206 8.40 -7.52 3.58
N THR A 207 8.40 -8.04 2.34
CA THR A 207 9.58 -8.08 1.46
C THR A 207 10.12 -6.69 1.16
N VAL A 208 9.24 -5.72 0.86
CA VAL A 208 9.67 -4.35 0.59
C VAL A 208 10.24 -3.71 1.86
N MET A 209 9.60 -3.91 3.02
CA MET A 209 10.10 -3.38 4.29
C MET A 209 11.48 -3.95 4.66
N GLU A 210 11.71 -5.26 4.49
CA GLU A 210 13.03 -5.87 4.78
C GLU A 210 14.14 -5.29 3.90
N LYS A 211 13.84 -5.05 2.62
CA LYS A 211 14.78 -4.37 1.70
C LYS A 211 15.04 -2.93 2.12
N ILE A 212 14.02 -2.18 2.56
CA ILE A 212 14.19 -0.81 3.08
C ILE A 212 15.08 -0.81 4.34
N LYS A 213 14.84 -1.74 5.29
CA LYS A 213 15.60 -1.85 6.55
C LYS A 213 17.09 -2.11 6.31
N ALA A 214 17.45 -2.76 5.21
CA ALA A 214 18.83 -3.08 4.87
C ALA A 214 19.68 -1.86 4.44
N ILE A 215 19.05 -0.71 4.14
CA ILE A 215 19.74 0.45 3.58
C ILE A 215 19.92 1.56 4.64
N PRO A 216 21.15 2.10 4.82
CA PRO A 216 21.38 3.22 5.72
C PRO A 216 20.60 4.49 5.34
N MET A 217 19.97 5.11 6.35
CA MET A 217 19.16 6.32 6.17
C MET A 217 19.91 7.58 6.62
N TYR A 218 19.64 8.70 5.94
CA TYR A 218 20.12 10.02 6.33
C TYR A 218 19.75 10.32 7.79
N ARG A 219 20.73 10.83 8.56
CA ARG A 219 20.63 11.06 10.02
C ARG A 219 20.21 9.83 10.84
N ASN A 220 20.49 8.62 10.36
CA ASN A 220 20.09 7.37 11.01
C ASN A 220 18.58 7.33 11.29
N ALA A 221 17.77 7.93 10.41
CA ALA A 221 16.32 7.87 10.53
C ALA A 221 15.85 6.41 10.54
N ILE A 222 14.87 6.09 11.37
CA ILE A 222 14.33 4.74 11.50
C ILE A 222 13.51 4.44 10.23
N PRO A 223 13.84 3.40 9.46
CA PRO A 223 13.07 3.06 8.26
C PRO A 223 11.63 2.66 8.62
N THR A 224 10.66 3.27 7.96
CA THR A 224 9.24 2.91 8.08
C THR A 224 8.61 2.84 6.70
N GLN A 225 7.54 2.06 6.56
CA GLN A 225 6.82 1.92 5.30
C GLN A 225 5.36 2.34 5.47
N SER A 226 4.76 2.87 4.40
CA SER A 226 3.32 3.10 4.32
C SER A 226 2.72 2.44 3.08
N VAL A 227 1.50 1.91 3.21
CA VAL A 227 0.69 1.48 2.06
C VAL A 227 -0.31 2.60 1.77
N LEU A 228 0.17 3.63 1.09
CA LEU A 228 -0.51 4.92 0.90
C LEU A 228 -0.15 5.55 -0.46
N THR A 229 -1.17 5.99 -1.21
CA THR A 229 -0.96 6.54 -2.57
C THR A 229 -1.31 8.01 -2.73
N ILE A 230 -2.28 8.55 -2.00
CA ILE A 230 -2.94 9.84 -2.34
C ILE A 230 -3.42 9.76 -3.81
N THR A 231 -3.16 10.78 -4.63
CA THR A 231 -3.49 10.83 -6.06
C THR A 231 -2.43 10.18 -6.95
N SER A 232 -1.33 9.66 -6.38
CA SER A 232 -0.32 8.91 -7.15
C SER A 232 -0.90 7.64 -7.75
N ASN A 233 -2.02 7.11 -7.25
CA ASN A 233 -2.73 5.98 -7.86
C ASN A 233 -3.19 6.29 -9.30
N VAL A 234 -3.61 7.54 -9.57
CA VAL A 234 -3.98 8.00 -10.91
C VAL A 234 -2.74 8.25 -11.77
N VAL A 235 -1.70 8.88 -11.20
CA VAL A 235 -0.48 9.22 -11.94
C VAL A 235 0.28 7.96 -12.35
N TYR A 236 0.45 7.01 -11.42
CA TYR A 236 1.09 5.73 -11.72
C TYR A 236 0.24 4.87 -12.63
N GLY A 237 -1.08 4.81 -12.42
CA GLY A 237 -1.99 4.11 -13.33
C GLY A 237 -1.82 4.55 -14.78
N LYS A 238 -1.85 5.87 -15.03
CA LYS A 238 -1.62 6.45 -16.37
C LYS A 238 -0.27 6.11 -16.99
N ALA A 239 0.75 5.88 -16.16
CA ALA A 239 2.12 5.60 -16.59
C ALA A 239 2.46 4.10 -16.61
N THR A 240 1.48 3.22 -16.44
CA THR A 240 1.69 1.77 -16.33
C THR A 240 0.83 1.00 -17.33
N GLY A 241 1.38 -0.09 -17.87
CA GLY A 241 0.73 -1.00 -18.81
C GLY A 241 -0.26 -1.98 -18.17
N SER A 242 -0.66 -3.00 -18.93
CA SER A 242 -1.56 -4.06 -18.48
C SER A 242 -0.87 -5.02 -17.49
N PHE A 243 -1.66 -5.74 -16.69
CA PHE A 243 -1.16 -6.71 -15.71
C PHE A 243 -1.79 -8.10 -15.83
N PRO A 244 -1.11 -9.15 -15.30
CA PRO A 244 -1.67 -10.50 -15.16
C PRO A 244 -3.04 -10.58 -14.47
N SER A 245 -3.32 -9.69 -13.52
CA SER A 245 -4.62 -9.62 -12.82
C SER A 245 -5.78 -9.16 -13.72
N GLY A 246 -5.50 -8.70 -14.93
CA GLY A 246 -6.47 -8.03 -15.80
C GLY A 246 -6.60 -6.53 -15.57
N HIS A 247 -5.75 -5.93 -14.71
CA HIS A 247 -5.65 -4.47 -14.62
C HIS A 247 -5.30 -3.89 -15.98
N GLN A 248 -6.08 -2.92 -16.44
CA GLN A 248 -5.93 -2.36 -17.79
C GLN A 248 -4.92 -1.22 -17.81
N ALA A 249 -4.09 -1.19 -18.86
CA ALA A 249 -3.13 -0.13 -19.11
C ALA A 249 -3.75 1.27 -18.98
N GLY A 250 -3.06 2.15 -18.27
CA GLY A 250 -3.46 3.55 -18.13
C GLY A 250 -4.58 3.82 -17.11
N THR A 251 -5.22 2.78 -16.55
CA THR A 251 -6.30 2.95 -15.59
C THR A 251 -5.78 3.23 -14.17
N PRO A 252 -6.49 3.99 -13.33
CA PRO A 252 -6.02 4.31 -11.98
C PRO A 252 -5.86 3.06 -11.11
N PHE A 253 -4.81 3.03 -10.28
CA PHE A 253 -4.70 2.03 -9.23
C PHE A 253 -5.77 2.26 -8.14
N ALA A 254 -6.02 1.22 -7.35
CA ALA A 254 -6.76 1.39 -6.10
C ALA A 254 -5.99 2.31 -5.12
N PRO A 255 -6.69 3.10 -4.30
CA PRO A 255 -6.03 4.01 -3.35
C PRO A 255 -5.44 3.23 -2.17
N GLY A 256 -4.23 3.59 -1.73
CA GLY A 256 -3.62 2.99 -0.54
C GLY A 256 -3.49 1.47 -0.61
N ALA A 257 -3.98 0.80 0.43
CA ALA A 257 -4.01 -0.66 0.60
C ALA A 257 -5.33 -1.29 0.14
N ASN A 258 -6.16 -0.55 -0.60
CA ASN A 258 -7.44 -1.05 -1.08
C ASN A 258 -7.27 -2.27 -2.00
N PRO A 259 -8.24 -3.19 -1.96
CA PRO A 259 -8.50 -4.12 -3.07
C PRO A 259 -8.61 -3.39 -4.41
N GLU A 260 -8.33 -4.08 -5.51
CA GLU A 260 -8.51 -3.50 -6.84
C GLU A 260 -9.98 -3.08 -7.03
N ASN A 261 -10.25 -2.00 -7.78
CA ASN A 261 -11.60 -1.46 -7.91
C ASN A 261 -12.57 -2.53 -8.44
N GLY A 262 -13.52 -2.95 -7.59
CA GLY A 262 -14.51 -4.00 -7.91
C GLY A 262 -14.04 -5.44 -7.68
N ALA A 263 -12.84 -5.65 -7.13
CA ALA A 263 -12.34 -6.97 -6.75
C ALA A 263 -12.90 -7.47 -5.41
N ASP A 264 -13.22 -6.55 -4.49
CA ASP A 264 -13.87 -6.85 -3.22
C ASP A 264 -15.37 -7.07 -3.39
N THR A 265 -15.81 -8.32 -3.27
CA THR A 265 -17.20 -8.75 -3.52
C THR A 265 -17.91 -9.30 -2.29
N HIS A 266 -17.16 -9.49 -1.18
CA HIS A 266 -17.67 -10.08 0.08
C HIS A 266 -18.04 -9.03 1.14
N GLY A 267 -18.07 -7.75 0.75
CA GLY A 267 -18.47 -6.62 1.60
C GLY A 267 -17.34 -5.98 2.39
N MET A 268 -17.63 -4.82 3.01
CA MET A 268 -16.62 -4.00 3.70
C MET A 268 -15.87 -4.75 4.79
N LEU A 269 -16.55 -5.61 5.56
CA LEU A 269 -15.89 -6.35 6.63
C LEU A 269 -14.81 -7.30 6.08
N ALA A 270 -15.10 -8.05 5.00
CA ALA A 270 -14.10 -8.94 4.38
C ALA A 270 -12.87 -8.15 3.87
N SER A 271 -13.10 -6.99 3.23
CA SER A 271 -12.04 -6.09 2.80
C SER A 271 -11.19 -5.57 3.98
N MET A 272 -11.83 -5.19 5.09
CA MET A 272 -11.12 -4.80 6.33
C MET A 272 -10.31 -5.96 6.92
N LEU A 273 -10.85 -7.18 6.90
CA LEU A 273 -10.15 -8.37 7.40
C LEU A 273 -8.91 -8.69 6.55
N SER A 274 -9.02 -8.67 5.22
CA SER A 274 -7.88 -8.82 4.31
C SER A 274 -6.79 -7.77 4.56
N VAL A 275 -7.17 -6.49 4.71
CA VAL A 275 -6.21 -5.41 5.01
C VAL A 275 -5.60 -5.59 6.41
N GLY A 276 -6.37 -6.09 7.38
CA GLY A 276 -5.91 -6.40 8.73
C GLY A 276 -4.90 -7.56 8.82
N LYS A 277 -4.75 -8.34 7.75
CA LYS A 277 -3.70 -9.38 7.65
C LYS A 277 -2.32 -8.80 7.35
N LEU A 278 -2.23 -7.58 6.81
CA LEU A 278 -0.96 -6.88 6.65
C LEU A 278 -0.33 -6.61 8.02
N ASP A 279 0.95 -6.95 8.21
CA ASP A 279 1.63 -6.68 9.48
C ASP A 279 1.93 -5.18 9.60
N TYR A 280 1.29 -4.55 10.59
CA TYR A 280 1.50 -3.13 10.88
C TYR A 280 2.95 -2.81 11.29
N SER A 281 3.69 -3.79 11.81
CA SER A 281 5.11 -3.64 12.14
C SER A 281 5.99 -3.42 10.90
N ASP A 282 5.53 -3.87 9.73
CA ASP A 282 6.14 -3.60 8.43
C ASP A 282 5.52 -2.42 7.69
N ALA A 283 4.62 -1.68 8.34
CA ALA A 283 3.95 -0.52 7.77
C ALA A 283 3.67 0.58 8.81
N LEU A 284 4.65 0.87 9.68
CA LEU A 284 4.51 1.82 10.79
C LEU A 284 4.29 3.29 10.35
N ASP A 285 4.45 3.62 9.07
CA ASP A 285 4.08 4.92 8.51
C ASP A 285 2.60 4.97 8.05
N GLY A 286 1.88 3.85 8.15
CA GLY A 286 0.44 3.75 8.02
C GLY A 286 -0.05 2.85 6.89
N ILE A 287 -1.25 2.28 7.07
CA ILE A 287 -1.97 1.49 6.06
C ILE A 287 -3.30 2.18 5.81
N SER A 288 -3.55 2.62 4.57
CA SER A 288 -4.76 3.36 4.22
C SER A 288 -5.78 2.46 3.53
N LEU A 289 -7.01 2.45 4.04
CA LEU A 289 -8.14 1.74 3.43
C LEU A 289 -9.33 2.69 3.28
N THR A 290 -9.78 2.89 2.04
CA THR A 290 -10.95 3.69 1.70
C THR A 290 -12.11 2.77 1.34
N ASN A 291 -13.10 2.63 2.22
CA ASN A 291 -14.32 1.89 1.91
C ASN A 291 -15.44 2.82 1.47
N THR A 292 -16.21 2.41 0.46
CA THR A 292 -17.41 3.12 0.01
C THR A 292 -18.61 2.20 0.16
N ILE A 293 -19.63 2.62 0.92
CA ILE A 293 -20.85 1.85 1.14
C ILE A 293 -22.05 2.68 0.70
N ILE A 294 -22.97 2.04 -0.01
CA ILE A 294 -24.27 2.63 -0.34
C ILE A 294 -25.15 2.61 0.93
N PRO A 295 -25.81 3.72 1.32
CA PRO A 295 -26.55 3.80 2.58
C PRO A 295 -27.56 2.66 2.82
N SER A 296 -28.28 2.23 1.77
CA SER A 296 -29.24 1.13 1.86
C SER A 296 -28.61 -0.23 2.15
N SER A 297 -27.33 -0.42 1.82
CA SER A 297 -26.58 -1.63 2.16
C SER A 297 -26.12 -1.64 3.62
N LEU A 298 -26.03 -0.47 4.26
CA LEU A 298 -25.63 -0.34 5.65
C LEU A 298 -26.82 -0.50 6.62
N GLY A 299 -28.04 -0.16 6.21
CA GLY A 299 -29.25 -0.34 7.03
C GLY A 299 -30.49 0.31 6.41
N ARG A 300 -31.68 -0.08 6.86
CA ARG A 300 -32.96 0.39 6.31
C ARG A 300 -33.35 1.78 6.82
N ASN A 301 -32.84 2.16 7.97
CA ASN A 301 -33.05 3.45 8.60
C ASN A 301 -31.75 3.93 9.27
N LEU A 302 -31.71 5.19 9.71
CA LEU A 302 -30.50 5.79 10.27
C LEU A 302 -29.99 5.09 11.54
N GLU A 303 -30.90 4.59 12.37
CA GLU A 303 -30.53 3.87 13.60
C GLU A 303 -29.81 2.56 13.28
N GLU A 304 -30.39 1.74 12.39
CA GLU A 304 -29.74 0.52 11.89
C GLU A 304 -28.39 0.83 11.21
N GLN A 305 -28.31 1.91 10.41
CA GLN A 305 -27.06 2.28 9.74
C GLN A 305 -25.95 2.63 10.74
N ILE A 306 -26.29 3.38 11.80
CA ILE A 306 -25.36 3.74 12.86
C ILE A 306 -24.88 2.48 13.58
N GLU A 307 -25.79 1.61 14.00
CA GLU A 307 -25.45 0.39 14.74
C GLU A 307 -24.59 -0.56 13.91
N ASN A 308 -24.94 -0.76 12.64
CA ASN A 308 -24.17 -1.61 11.74
C ASN A 308 -22.78 -1.03 11.44
N LEU A 309 -22.64 0.30 11.26
CA LEU A 309 -21.33 0.91 11.05
C LEU A 309 -20.46 0.78 12.30
N VAL A 310 -21.00 1.02 13.49
CA VAL A 310 -20.27 0.79 14.75
C VAL A 310 -19.82 -0.66 14.85
N GLY A 311 -20.72 -1.62 14.58
CA GLY A 311 -20.40 -3.04 14.61
C GLY A 311 -19.32 -3.47 13.61
N ILE A 312 -19.37 -2.96 12.37
CA ILE A 312 -18.33 -3.22 11.35
C ILE A 312 -16.99 -2.68 11.81
N MET A 313 -16.94 -1.44 12.34
CA MET A 313 -15.70 -0.82 12.79
C MET A 313 -15.11 -1.53 14.01
N ASP A 314 -15.94 -1.92 14.97
CA ASP A 314 -15.50 -2.69 16.15
C ASP A 314 -14.97 -4.09 15.77
N ALA A 315 -15.59 -4.74 14.77
CA ALA A 315 -15.13 -6.03 14.26
C ALA A 315 -13.85 -5.91 13.42
N GLY A 316 -13.74 -4.87 12.61
CA GLY A 316 -12.62 -4.68 11.68
C GLY A 316 -11.34 -4.16 12.35
N PHE A 317 -11.43 -3.36 13.41
CA PHE A 317 -10.26 -2.98 14.23
C PHE A 317 -9.91 -4.08 15.23
N ILE A 318 -9.53 -5.26 14.71
CA ILE A 318 -9.14 -6.42 15.49
C ILE A 318 -8.02 -6.04 16.46
N LYS A 319 -8.26 -6.28 17.76
CA LYS A 319 -7.17 -6.36 18.75
C LYS A 319 -6.47 -7.70 18.51
N LYS A 320 -5.33 -7.70 17.83
CA LYS A 320 -4.45 -8.88 17.85
C LYS A 320 -3.84 -8.92 19.25
N ASP A 321 -4.20 -9.95 20.03
CA ASP A 321 -3.60 -10.26 21.34
C ASP A 321 -2.09 -10.55 21.23
#